data_AF-A0A5D2IXT8-F1
#
_entry.id   AF-A0A5D2IXT8-F1
#
_cell.length_a   1.000
_cell.length_b   1.000
_cell.length_c   1.000
_cell.angle_alpha   90.00
_cell.angle_beta   90.00
_cell.angle_gamma   90.00
#
_symmetry.space_group_name_H-M   'P 1'
#
loop_
_entity.id
_entity.type
_entity.pdbx_description
1 polymer ?
#
loop_
_entity_poly.entity_id
_entity_poly.type
_entity_poly.pdbx_seq_one_letter_code
_entity_poly.pdbx_strand_id
1 'polypeptide(L)'
;MAAMLSISLNPNISASISLHSIFKGNSRNLRPNSLHIIPIRTRQRPEQETRCLVVVNQAVKSTQVPVQVSNVRFRLDNLGPQPGSRKKGKRKGRGISAGQGGSCGFGMRGQKSRSGPGVRKGFEGGQMPLYRRIPKLRGIAGGMHAGLPKFIPVNLKDIETA
;
A
#
# COMPACT_ATOMS: atom_id res chain seq x y z
N MET A 1 -8.15 34.32 -39.26
CA MET A 1 -9.34 34.98 -38.67
C MET A 1 -9.69 34.28 -37.38
N ALA A 2 -9.57 35.00 -36.27
CA ALA A 2 -9.77 34.50 -34.92
C ALA A 2 -11.27 34.38 -34.57
N ALA A 3 -11.63 33.36 -33.80
CA ALA A 3 -12.87 33.34 -33.02
C ALA A 3 -12.55 32.74 -31.64
N MET A 4 -12.24 33.63 -30.70
CA MET A 4 -12.14 33.34 -29.28
C MET A 4 -13.57 33.26 -28.71
N LEU A 5 -14.02 32.06 -28.35
CA LEU A 5 -15.22 31.86 -27.53
C LEU A 5 -14.82 32.01 -26.06
N SER A 6 -15.07 33.19 -25.52
CA SER A 6 -14.93 33.54 -24.11
C SER A 6 -16.08 32.94 -23.29
N ILE A 7 -15.78 32.01 -22.39
CA ILE A 7 -16.69 31.59 -21.33
C ILE A 7 -16.41 32.48 -20.12
N SER A 8 -17.20 33.54 -19.97
CA SER A 8 -17.20 34.36 -18.76
C SER A 8 -17.84 33.58 -17.60
N LEU A 9 -17.03 33.15 -16.64
CA LEU A 9 -17.53 32.65 -15.36
C LEU A 9 -17.91 33.85 -14.49
N ASN A 10 -19.21 34.12 -14.38
CA ASN A 10 -19.78 35.05 -13.41
C ASN A 10 -19.48 34.54 -11.97
N PRO A 11 -18.75 35.29 -11.13
CA PRO A 11 -18.44 34.86 -9.79
C PRO A 11 -19.50 35.41 -8.82
N ASN A 12 -20.75 34.99 -8.95
CA ASN A 12 -21.81 35.33 -7.98
C ASN A 12 -22.96 34.33 -8.08
N ILE A 13 -22.74 33.11 -7.57
CA ILE A 13 -23.82 32.23 -7.14
C ILE A 13 -23.51 31.83 -5.70
N SER A 14 -23.98 32.65 -4.76
CA SER A 14 -24.08 32.28 -3.35
C SER A 14 -25.19 31.24 -3.22
N ALA A 15 -24.86 29.96 -3.41
CA ALA A 15 -25.76 28.87 -3.08
C ALA A 15 -25.83 28.76 -1.55
N SER A 16 -26.89 29.32 -0.96
CA SER A 16 -27.21 29.11 0.45
C SER A 16 -27.67 27.66 0.65
N ILE A 17 -26.76 26.80 1.10
CA ILE A 17 -27.11 25.44 1.52
C ILE A 17 -27.85 25.54 2.85
N SER A 18 -29.17 25.39 2.84
CA SER A 18 -29.99 25.32 4.06
C SER A 18 -29.85 23.93 4.69
N LEU A 19 -28.88 23.78 5.58
CA LEU A 19 -28.79 22.60 6.45
C LEU A 19 -29.93 22.67 7.47
N HIS A 20 -30.98 21.88 7.25
CA HIS A 20 -32.04 21.69 8.24
C HIS A 20 -31.45 20.95 9.45
N SER A 21 -31.36 21.62 10.60
CA SER A 21 -30.89 21.03 11.85
C SER A 21 -31.99 20.21 12.52
N ILE A 22 -31.74 18.95 12.86
CA ILE A 22 -32.65 18.04 13.59
C ILE A 22 -32.59 18.31 15.12
N PHE A 23 -32.47 19.58 15.53
CA PHE A 23 -32.31 19.94 16.94
C PHE A 23 -33.62 20.50 17.50
N LYS A 24 -34.29 19.75 18.38
CA LYS A 24 -35.57 20.11 19.01
C LYS A 24 -35.38 20.77 20.41
N GLY A 25 -34.39 21.65 20.55
CA GLY A 25 -34.08 22.34 21.81
C GLY A 25 -34.14 23.87 21.69
N ASN A 26 -34.28 24.56 22.82
CA ASN A 26 -34.38 26.03 22.85
C ASN A 26 -33.01 26.67 22.52
N SER A 27 -32.89 27.35 21.39
CA SER A 27 -31.63 27.82 20.80
C SER A 27 -31.09 29.14 21.37
N ARG A 28 -31.81 29.75 22.32
CA ARG A 28 -31.55 31.12 22.82
C ARG A 28 -30.20 31.32 23.51
N ASN A 29 -29.52 30.24 23.93
CA ASN A 29 -28.23 30.29 24.62
C ASN A 29 -27.05 29.69 23.82
N LEU A 30 -27.26 29.32 22.55
CA LEU A 30 -26.18 28.78 21.72
C LEU A 30 -25.40 29.94 21.08
N ARG A 31 -24.16 30.17 21.56
CA ARG A 31 -23.25 31.11 20.91
C ARG A 31 -22.66 30.45 19.64
N PRO A 32 -22.71 31.10 18.47
CA PRO A 32 -22.06 30.56 17.28
C PRO A 32 -20.54 30.56 17.50
N ASN A 33 -19.92 29.39 17.41
CA ASN A 33 -18.47 29.32 17.35
C ASN A 33 -18.05 29.73 15.94
N SER A 34 -17.15 30.72 15.80
CA SER A 34 -16.72 31.16 14.47
C SER A 34 -16.02 30.00 13.78
N LEU A 35 -16.66 29.43 12.76
CA LEU A 35 -16.05 28.42 11.91
C LEU A 35 -14.89 29.08 11.17
N HIS A 36 -13.64 28.81 11.59
CA HIS A 36 -12.49 29.02 10.72
C HIS A 36 -12.51 27.93 9.64
N ILE A 37 -13.14 28.26 8.52
CA ILE A 37 -13.04 27.46 7.30
C ILE A 37 -11.65 27.71 6.74
N ILE A 38 -10.75 26.73 6.91
CA ILE A 38 -9.46 26.71 6.22
C ILE A 38 -9.78 26.54 4.73
N PRO A 39 -9.37 27.46 3.84
CA PRO A 39 -9.58 27.26 2.41
C PRO A 39 -8.76 26.06 1.95
N ILE A 40 -9.40 25.08 1.33
CA ILE A 40 -8.72 24.00 0.62
C ILE A 40 -8.05 24.65 -0.59
N ARG A 41 -6.76 24.96 -0.45
CA ARG A 41 -5.93 25.41 -1.56
C ARG A 41 -5.81 24.23 -2.54
N THR A 42 -6.48 24.32 -3.69
CA THR A 42 -6.20 23.41 -4.80
C THR A 42 -4.75 23.64 -5.21
N ARG A 43 -3.86 22.72 -4.82
CA ARG A 43 -2.52 22.68 -5.40
C ARG A 43 -2.69 22.31 -6.87
N GLN A 44 -2.62 23.31 -7.75
CA GLN A 44 -2.22 23.06 -9.12
C GLN A 44 -0.83 22.40 -9.05
N ARG A 45 -0.72 21.17 -9.57
CA ARG A 45 0.58 20.53 -9.69
C ARG A 45 1.41 21.43 -10.62
N PRO A 46 2.62 21.86 -10.23
CA PRO A 46 3.50 22.47 -11.22
C PRO A 46 3.76 21.41 -12.29
N GLU A 47 3.55 21.79 -13.55
CA GLU A 47 4.02 21.04 -14.71
C GLU A 47 5.50 20.76 -14.48
N GLN A 48 5.83 19.51 -14.20
CA GLN A 48 7.21 19.10 -14.04
C GLN A 48 7.78 19.01 -15.44
N GLU A 49 8.46 20.07 -15.89
CA GLU A 49 9.41 19.98 -16.98
C GLU A 49 10.22 18.70 -16.79
N THR A 50 10.22 17.85 -17.81
CA THR A 50 10.97 16.60 -17.86
C THR A 50 12.46 16.90 -17.85
N ARG A 51 12.98 17.22 -16.66
CA ARG A 51 14.41 17.24 -16.41
C ARG A 51 14.87 15.79 -16.52
N CYS A 52 15.47 15.46 -17.65
CA CYS A 52 16.22 14.24 -17.85
C CYS A 52 17.22 14.12 -16.70
N LEU A 53 16.95 13.22 -15.75
CA LEU A 53 17.89 12.88 -14.70
C LEU A 53 19.10 12.23 -15.36
N VAL A 54 20.18 13.00 -15.54
CA VAL A 54 21.49 12.41 -15.81
C VAL A 54 21.93 11.74 -14.51
N VAL A 55 21.70 10.43 -14.44
CA VAL A 55 22.29 9.59 -13.40
C VAL A 55 23.79 9.55 -13.68
N VAL A 56 24.53 10.41 -12.99
CA VAL A 56 25.98 10.27 -12.92
C VAL A 56 26.23 9.03 -12.07
N ASN A 57 26.52 7.91 -12.72
CA ASN A 57 27.04 6.71 -12.08
C ASN A 57 28.46 7.00 -11.58
N GLN A 58 28.60 7.76 -10.50
CA GLN A 58 29.79 7.65 -9.67
C GLN A 58 29.67 6.35 -8.88
N ALA A 59 30.02 5.26 -9.53
CA ALA A 59 30.31 4.01 -8.86
C ALA A 59 31.51 4.26 -7.95
N VAL A 60 31.24 4.55 -6.67
CA VAL A 60 32.26 4.38 -5.63
C VAL A 60 32.61 2.91 -5.68
N LYS A 61 33.76 2.61 -6.29
CA LYS A 61 34.42 1.31 -6.27
C LYS A 61 34.32 0.84 -4.83
N SER A 62 33.57 -0.24 -4.58
CA SER A 62 33.45 -0.80 -3.25
C SER A 62 34.87 -0.96 -2.72
N THR A 63 35.22 -0.21 -1.68
CA THR A 63 36.46 -0.46 -0.95
C THR A 63 36.28 -1.86 -0.38
N GLN A 64 36.75 -2.85 -1.14
CA GLN A 64 36.87 -4.21 -0.68
C GLN A 64 37.87 -4.10 0.46
N VAL A 65 37.35 -4.05 1.68
CA VAL A 65 38.17 -4.29 2.86
C VAL A 65 38.86 -5.63 2.57
N PRO A 66 40.19 -5.69 2.51
CA PRO A 66 40.88 -6.93 2.23
C PRO A 66 40.53 -7.87 3.39
N VAL A 67 39.56 -8.75 3.15
CA VAL A 67 39.25 -9.86 4.04
C VAL A 67 40.49 -10.72 3.97
N GLN A 68 41.37 -10.57 4.98
CA GLN A 68 42.53 -11.41 5.11
C GLN A 68 42.02 -12.85 5.11
N VAL A 69 42.29 -13.56 4.01
CA VAL A 69 41.92 -14.96 3.86
C VAL A 69 42.87 -15.72 4.76
N SER A 70 42.57 -15.69 6.05
CA SER A 70 43.23 -16.54 7.03
C SER A 70 42.95 -17.97 6.57
N ASN A 71 44.01 -18.74 6.30
CA ASN A 71 43.93 -20.18 5.99
C ASN A 71 43.41 -20.94 7.22
N VAL A 72 42.13 -20.77 7.55
CA VAL A 72 41.48 -21.37 8.70
C VAL A 72 40.82 -22.65 8.24
N ARG A 73 41.27 -23.78 8.77
CA ARG A 73 40.65 -25.09 8.56
C ARG A 73 39.24 -25.09 9.15
N PHE A 74 38.25 -25.52 8.38
CA PHE A 74 36.89 -25.72 8.88
C PHE A 74 36.84 -26.81 9.96
N ARG A 75 36.19 -26.49 11.08
CA ARG A 75 35.88 -27.34 12.23
C ARG A 75 34.44 -27.00 12.67
N LEU A 76 33.83 -27.82 13.51
CA LEU A 76 32.46 -27.54 13.97
C LEU A 76 32.35 -26.18 14.71
N ASP A 77 33.43 -25.73 15.33
CA ASP A 77 33.46 -24.51 16.15
C ASP A 77 33.52 -23.20 15.33
N ASN A 78 33.85 -23.26 14.03
CA ASN A 78 34.02 -22.07 13.18
C ASN A 78 33.07 -22.02 11.97
N LEU A 79 32.08 -22.90 11.93
CA LEU A 79 31.00 -22.84 10.96
C LEU A 79 29.94 -21.82 11.41
N GLY A 80 29.45 -21.02 10.48
CA GLY A 80 28.37 -20.08 10.73
C GLY A 80 27.57 -19.85 9.44
N PRO A 81 26.28 -19.49 9.55
CA PRO A 81 25.51 -19.13 8.37
C PRO A 81 26.00 -17.80 7.79
N GLN A 82 25.83 -17.64 6.47
CA GLN A 82 26.08 -16.36 5.80
C GLN A 82 25.27 -15.24 6.47
N PRO A 83 25.83 -14.03 6.68
CA PRO A 83 25.10 -12.90 7.23
C PRO A 83 23.80 -12.66 6.44
N GLY A 84 22.69 -12.55 7.16
CA GLY A 84 21.36 -12.36 6.58
C GLY A 84 20.61 -13.63 6.20
N SER A 85 21.25 -14.80 6.18
CA SER A 85 20.60 -16.09 5.91
C SER A 85 19.51 -16.43 6.94
N ARG A 86 19.78 -16.18 8.23
CA ARG A 86 18.84 -16.44 9.34
C ARG A 86 18.58 -15.17 10.15
N LYS A 87 17.33 -14.70 10.17
CA LYS A 87 16.89 -13.55 10.98
C LYS A 87 16.26 -14.04 12.28
N LYS A 88 16.61 -13.42 13.42
CA LYS A 88 15.98 -13.71 14.72
C LYS A 88 14.49 -13.31 14.69
N GLY A 89 13.61 -14.20 15.10
CA GLY A 89 12.17 -13.95 15.16
C GLY A 89 11.78 -12.99 16.29
N LYS A 90 10.69 -12.23 16.11
CA LYS A 90 10.15 -11.33 17.13
C LYS A 90 9.40 -12.12 18.19
N ARG A 91 9.86 -12.08 19.45
CA ARG A 91 9.16 -12.66 20.61
C ARG A 91 8.22 -11.62 21.21
N LYS A 92 6.93 -11.70 20.87
CA LYS A 92 5.91 -10.75 21.32
C LYS A 92 5.60 -10.91 22.83
N GLY A 93 5.17 -9.84 23.49
CA GLY A 93 4.79 -9.88 24.91
C GLY A 93 5.97 -10.02 25.86
N ARG A 94 7.11 -9.37 25.56
CA ARG A 94 8.34 -9.39 26.38
C ARG A 94 8.81 -7.97 26.69
N GLY A 95 7.93 -7.20 27.34
CA GLY A 95 8.19 -5.80 27.69
C GLY A 95 8.07 -4.83 26.51
N ILE A 96 7.94 -3.54 26.83
CA ILE A 96 7.78 -2.47 25.82
C ILE A 96 9.06 -2.23 25.02
N SER A 97 10.22 -2.38 25.64
CA SER A 97 11.54 -2.15 25.01
C SER A 97 11.83 -3.14 23.86
N ALA A 98 11.28 -4.36 23.92
CA ALA A 98 11.40 -5.34 22.84
C ALA A 98 10.54 -5.02 21.60
N GLY A 99 9.72 -3.96 21.65
CA GLY A 99 8.96 -3.42 20.52
C GLY A 99 7.49 -3.86 20.44
N GLN A 100 7.20 -5.14 20.67
CA GLN A 100 5.82 -5.65 20.69
C GLN A 100 5.43 -6.02 22.13
N GLY A 101 5.14 -4.97 22.92
CA GLY A 101 4.84 -5.04 24.35
C GLY A 101 3.47 -5.65 24.69
N GLY A 102 2.75 -5.06 25.65
CA GLY A 102 1.55 -5.67 26.25
C GLY A 102 0.42 -6.03 25.28
N SER A 103 0.16 -5.20 24.27
CA SER A 103 -0.87 -5.48 23.25
C SER A 103 -0.38 -6.40 22.13
N CYS A 104 0.91 -6.76 22.11
CA CYS A 104 1.54 -7.59 21.07
C CYS A 104 1.31 -7.08 19.62
N GLY A 105 0.97 -5.80 19.46
CA GLY A 105 0.65 -5.16 18.18
C GLY A 105 -0.80 -5.32 17.72
N PHE A 106 -1.69 -5.87 18.55
CA PHE A 106 -3.10 -6.07 18.19
C PHE A 106 -4.01 -4.86 18.52
N GLY A 107 -3.52 -3.89 19.27
CA GLY A 107 -4.26 -2.69 19.66
C GLY A 107 -5.21 -2.91 20.85
N MET A 108 -6.30 -2.15 20.88
CA MET A 108 -7.35 -2.24 21.90
C MET A 108 -8.27 -3.45 21.64
N ARG A 109 -9.25 -3.66 22.53
CA ARG A 109 -10.25 -4.73 22.46
C ARG A 109 -11.07 -4.64 21.16
N GLY A 110 -10.96 -5.64 20.31
CA GLY A 110 -11.78 -5.80 19.09
C GLY A 110 -11.76 -7.24 18.60
N GLN A 111 -12.57 -7.59 17.60
CA GLN A 111 -12.64 -8.98 17.10
C GLN A 111 -11.25 -9.50 16.64
N LYS A 112 -10.43 -8.65 16.00
CA LYS A 112 -9.07 -8.98 15.53
C LYS A 112 -8.05 -9.17 16.64
N SER A 113 -8.34 -8.71 17.86
CA SER A 113 -7.44 -8.84 19.02
C SER A 113 -7.76 -10.08 19.87
N ARG A 114 -8.81 -10.84 19.55
CA ARG A 114 -9.20 -12.05 20.28
C ARG A 114 -8.46 -13.26 19.73
N SER A 115 -8.26 -14.26 20.60
CA SER A 115 -7.76 -15.57 20.21
C SER A 115 -8.80 -16.32 19.38
N GLY A 116 -8.33 -17.13 18.42
CA GLY A 116 -9.16 -17.99 17.59
C GLY A 116 -9.16 -17.58 16.11
N PRO A 117 -9.94 -18.29 15.27
CA PRO A 117 -10.07 -17.96 13.86
C PRO A 117 -10.65 -16.57 13.68
N GLY A 118 -10.01 -15.77 12.84
CA GLY A 118 -10.53 -14.46 12.45
C GLY A 118 -11.70 -14.56 11.47
N VAL A 119 -12.14 -13.39 11.01
CA VAL A 119 -13.08 -13.27 9.90
C VAL A 119 -12.50 -13.91 8.63
N ARG A 120 -13.32 -14.69 7.89
CA ARG A 120 -12.91 -15.31 6.61
C ARG A 120 -12.38 -14.23 5.65
N LYS A 121 -11.22 -14.50 5.04
CA LYS A 121 -10.68 -13.63 3.98
C LYS A 121 -11.69 -13.49 2.84
N GLY A 122 -12.02 -12.25 2.47
CA GLY A 122 -13.05 -11.93 1.48
C GLY A 122 -14.45 -11.69 2.06
N PHE A 123 -14.65 -11.72 3.37
CA PHE A 123 -15.90 -11.27 3.99
C PHE A 123 -15.91 -9.75 4.18
N GLU A 124 -16.99 -9.09 3.77
CA GLU A 124 -17.16 -7.62 3.75
C GLU A 124 -18.19 -7.13 4.77
N GLY A 125 -18.30 -7.78 5.94
CA GLY A 125 -19.15 -7.26 7.03
C GLY A 125 -20.65 -7.49 6.85
N GLY A 126 -21.05 -8.51 6.09
CA GLY A 126 -22.46 -8.79 5.77
C GLY A 126 -22.89 -8.30 4.40
N GLN A 127 -22.11 -7.41 3.78
CA GLN A 127 -22.28 -7.07 2.36
C GLN A 127 -22.00 -8.30 1.49
N MET A 128 -22.73 -8.46 0.38
CA MET A 128 -22.45 -9.52 -0.61
C MET A 128 -20.98 -9.42 -1.07
N PRO A 129 -20.11 -10.39 -0.82
CA PRO A 129 -18.68 -10.27 -1.15
C PRO A 129 -18.38 -10.07 -2.64
N LEU A 130 -17.26 -9.42 -2.96
CA LEU A 130 -16.80 -9.21 -4.34
C LEU A 130 -16.80 -10.48 -5.19
N TYR A 131 -16.30 -11.61 -4.65
CA TYR A 131 -16.24 -12.88 -5.37
C TYR A 131 -17.62 -13.49 -5.71
N ARG A 132 -18.70 -12.98 -5.10
CA ARG A 132 -20.09 -13.33 -5.43
C ARG A 132 -20.75 -12.33 -6.37
N ARG A 133 -20.29 -11.07 -6.39
CA ARG A 133 -20.82 -10.02 -7.26
C ARG A 133 -20.38 -10.20 -8.72
N ILE A 134 -19.16 -10.71 -8.92
CA ILE A 134 -18.58 -10.91 -10.25
C ILE A 134 -19.03 -12.27 -10.81
N PRO A 135 -19.41 -12.36 -12.10
CA PRO A 135 -19.71 -13.65 -12.72
C PRO A 135 -18.48 -14.57 -12.77
N LYS A 136 -18.73 -15.87 -12.83
CA LYS A 136 -17.65 -16.85 -13.01
C LYS A 136 -16.97 -16.67 -14.36
N LEU A 137 -15.68 -17.02 -14.45
CA LEU A 137 -14.93 -17.00 -15.70
C LEU A 137 -15.58 -17.91 -16.76
N ARG A 138 -15.47 -17.51 -18.03
CA ARG A 138 -15.93 -18.29 -19.19
C ARG A 138 -15.28 -19.67 -19.21
N GLY A 139 -16.00 -20.69 -19.68
CA GLY A 139 -15.55 -22.09 -19.69
C GLY A 139 -15.68 -22.78 -18.33
N ILE A 140 -15.04 -22.24 -17.29
CA ILE A 140 -15.06 -22.80 -15.92
C ILE A 140 -16.49 -22.86 -15.37
N ALA A 141 -17.29 -21.82 -15.63
CA ALA A 141 -18.68 -21.77 -15.21
C ALA A 141 -19.53 -22.93 -15.77
N GLY A 142 -19.19 -23.41 -16.98
CA GLY A 142 -19.88 -24.51 -17.67
C GLY A 142 -19.18 -25.86 -17.56
N GLY A 143 -18.16 -26.00 -16.72
CA GLY A 143 -17.44 -27.26 -16.52
C GLY A 143 -16.44 -27.64 -17.63
N MET A 144 -16.11 -26.72 -18.53
CA MET A 144 -15.07 -26.97 -19.54
C MET A 144 -13.68 -27.03 -18.86
N HIS A 145 -12.87 -28.02 -19.24
CA HIS A 145 -11.49 -28.15 -18.74
C HIS A 145 -10.63 -26.96 -19.17
N ALA A 146 -9.70 -26.54 -18.28
CA ALA A 146 -8.72 -25.51 -18.61
C ALA A 146 -7.75 -26.00 -19.69
N GLY A 147 -7.43 -25.15 -20.65
CA GLY A 147 -6.43 -25.45 -21.68
C GLY A 147 -5.04 -25.55 -21.04
N LEU A 148 -4.39 -26.69 -21.23
CA LEU A 148 -3.00 -26.91 -20.83
C LEU A 148 -2.07 -26.75 -22.04
N PRO A 149 -0.87 -26.17 -21.88
CA PRO A 149 0.10 -26.08 -22.97
C PRO A 149 0.52 -27.49 -23.40
N LYS A 150 0.48 -27.76 -24.71
CA LYS A 150 0.83 -29.06 -25.30
C LYS A 150 2.32 -29.20 -25.61
N PHE A 151 3.01 -28.07 -25.77
CA PHE A 151 4.38 -28.00 -26.22
C PHE A 151 5.18 -27.08 -25.31
N ILE A 152 6.49 -27.27 -25.29
CA ILE A 152 7.43 -26.37 -24.61
C ILE A 152 7.77 -25.25 -25.60
N PRO A 153 7.38 -24.00 -25.34
CA PRO A 153 7.75 -22.89 -26.21
C PRO A 153 9.25 -22.60 -26.04
N VAL A 154 10.00 -22.64 -27.14
CA VAL A 154 11.42 -22.27 -27.20
C VAL A 154 11.56 -21.05 -28.11
N ASN A 155 12.23 -20.00 -27.63
CA ASN A 155 12.45 -18.80 -28.43
C ASN A 155 13.76 -18.90 -29.22
N LEU A 156 13.80 -18.26 -30.40
CA LEU A 156 15.00 -18.23 -31.24
C LEU A 156 16.19 -17.54 -30.57
N LYS A 157 15.95 -16.50 -29.77
CA LYS A 157 16.99 -15.81 -28.98
C LYS A 157 17.71 -16.72 -28.00
N ASP A 158 16.98 -17.66 -27.40
CA ASP A 158 17.52 -18.63 -26.45
C ASP A 158 18.40 -19.68 -27.19
N ILE A 159 18.16 -19.89 -28.48
CA ILE A 159 18.94 -20.79 -29.35
C ILE A 159 20.18 -20.07 -29.90
N GLU A 160 20.06 -18.80 -30.28
CA GLU A 160 21.20 -18.00 -30.78
C GLU A 160 22.32 -17.82 -29.75
N THR A 161 22.01 -17.93 -28.46
CA THR A 161 22.94 -17.72 -27.34
C THR A 161 23.47 -19.00 -26.70
N ALA A 162 22.92 -20.16 -27.11
CA ALA A 162 23.30 -21.48 -26.61
C ALA A 162 24.50 -22.06 -27.38
#